data_AF-A0A8S2SFE5-F1
#
_entry.id   AF-A0A8S2SFE5-F1
#
_cell.length_a   1.000
_cell.length_b   1.000
_cell.length_c   1.000
_cell.angle_alpha   90.00
_cell.angle_beta   90.00
_cell.angle_gamma   90.00
#
_symmetry.space_group_name_H-M   'P 1'
#
loop_
_entity.id
_entity.type
_entity.pdbx_description
1 polymer ?
#
loop_
_entity_poly.entity_id
_entity_poly.type
_entity_poly.pdbx_seq_one_letter_code
_entity_poly.pdbx_strand_id
1 'polypeptide(L)'
;SPPWLATTFNLTYELSQFAVYFQYREDQQLDNTWIVKPINLTRSIDMSVTNSLDMIIRLPESGPKIACKYVSSPVLLKIPEMENQSIKFDVRYVIL
;
A
#
# COMPACT_ATOMS: atom_id res chain seq x y z
N SER A 1 -2.51 10.70 11.69
CA SER A 1 -1.72 11.11 10.50
C SER A 1 -2.45 12.18 9.72
N PRO A 2 -1.74 13.06 8.99
CA PRO A 2 -2.38 14.04 8.14
C PRO A 2 -3.17 13.34 7.00
N PRO A 3 -4.26 13.95 6.50
CA PRO A 3 -5.17 13.30 5.55
C PRO A 3 -4.54 12.98 4.19
N TRP A 4 -3.47 13.69 3.82
CA TRP A 4 -2.74 13.49 2.57
C TRP A 4 -1.69 12.38 2.64
N LEU A 5 -1.36 11.86 3.84
CA LEU A 5 -0.40 10.77 4.00
C LEU A 5 -1.15 9.46 4.23
N ALA A 6 -0.89 8.48 3.36
CA ALA A 6 -1.46 7.16 3.51
C ALA A 6 -1.08 6.52 4.86
N THR A 7 -2.07 5.90 5.52
CA THR A 7 -1.84 5.16 6.77
C THR A 7 -0.79 4.08 6.53
N THR A 8 0.26 4.08 7.33
CA THR A 8 1.44 3.22 7.15
C THR A 8 1.86 2.66 8.50
N PHE A 9 2.22 1.38 8.52
CA PHE A 9 2.74 0.67 9.68
C PHE A 9 4.08 0.03 9.33
N ASN A 10 5.03 0.09 10.25
CA ASN A 10 6.26 -0.69 10.19
C ASN A 10 6.00 -2.09 10.72
N LEU A 11 5.96 -3.10 9.85
CA LEU A 11 5.61 -4.46 10.24
C LEU A 11 6.67 -5.15 11.11
N THR A 12 7.86 -4.57 11.27
CA THR A 12 8.86 -5.07 12.24
C THR A 12 8.48 -4.75 13.68
N TYR A 13 7.90 -3.57 13.93
CA TYR A 13 7.64 -3.08 15.28
C TYR A 13 6.14 -2.91 15.59
N GLU A 14 5.31 -2.77 14.57
CA GLU A 14 3.90 -2.38 14.66
C GLU A 14 2.94 -3.47 14.11
N LEU A 15 3.40 -4.72 13.99
CA LEU A 15 2.60 -5.81 13.41
C LEU A 15 1.27 -6.02 14.15
N SER A 16 1.30 -5.98 15.48
CA SER A 16 0.09 -6.16 16.30
C SER A 16 -0.91 -5.01 16.14
N GLN A 17 -0.42 -3.77 16.07
CA GLN A 17 -1.21 -2.57 15.84
C GLN A 17 -1.83 -2.59 14.45
N PHE A 18 -1.06 -3.02 13.45
CA PHE A 18 -1.54 -3.26 12.10
C PHE A 18 -2.67 -4.30 12.08
N ALA A 19 -2.50 -5.45 12.76
CA ALA A 19 -3.52 -6.51 12.79
C ALA A 19 -4.84 -6.04 13.42
N VAL A 20 -4.78 -5.34 14.56
CA VAL A 20 -5.96 -4.75 15.19
C VAL A 20 -6.63 -3.73 14.27
N TYR A 21 -5.85 -2.86 13.63
CA TYR A 21 -6.39 -1.87 12.71
C TYR A 21 -7.00 -2.51 11.46
N PHE A 22 -6.40 -3.57 10.95
CA PHE A 22 -6.90 -4.35 9.81
C PHE A 22 -8.27 -4.96 10.14
N GLN A 23 -8.39 -5.64 11.28
CA GLN A 23 -9.64 -6.26 11.73
C GLN A 23 -10.74 -5.21 11.95
N TYR A 24 -10.40 -4.09 12.60
CA TYR A 24 -11.34 -2.97 12.74
C TYR A 24 -11.88 -2.48 11.39
N ARG A 25 -11.02 -2.32 10.37
CA ARG A 25 -11.48 -1.91 9.03
C ARG A 25 -12.37 -2.95 8.37
N GLU A 26 -12.06 -4.22 8.57
CA GLU A 26 -12.85 -5.35 8.05
C GLU A 26 -14.26 -5.38 8.67
N ASP A 27 -14.37 -5.20 9.99
CA ASP A 27 -15.65 -5.10 10.70
C ASP A 27 -16.49 -3.91 10.22
N GLN A 28 -15.84 -2.80 9.86
CA GLN A 28 -16.50 -1.62 9.29
C GLN A 28 -16.77 -1.74 7.78
N GLN A 29 -16.48 -2.89 7.15
CA GLN A 29 -16.65 -3.13 5.72
C GLN A 29 -15.93 -2.09 4.83
N LEU A 30 -14.80 -1.58 5.31
CA LEU A 30 -13.98 -0.62 4.58
C LEU A 30 -13.04 -1.35 3.62
N ASP A 31 -12.65 -0.69 2.51
CA ASP A 31 -11.58 -1.21 1.67
C ASP A 31 -10.32 -1.45 2.51
N ASN A 32 -9.82 -2.68 2.44
CA ASN A 32 -8.72 -3.17 3.25
C ASN A 32 -7.56 -3.67 2.38
N THR A 33 -7.42 -3.10 1.17
CA THR A 33 -6.27 -3.38 0.31
C THR A 33 -5.03 -2.62 0.79
N TRP A 34 -3.93 -3.33 0.97
CA TRP A 34 -2.65 -2.81 1.42
C TRP A 34 -1.55 -3.10 0.42
N ILE A 35 -0.58 -2.21 0.33
CA ILE A 35 0.69 -2.48 -0.34
C ILE A 35 1.77 -2.68 0.72
N VAL A 36 2.37 -3.87 0.69
CA VAL A 36 3.48 -4.24 1.56
C VAL A 36 4.76 -4.17 0.74
N LYS A 37 5.76 -3.44 1.24
CA LYS A 37 7.02 -3.24 0.52
C LYS A 37 8.23 -3.20 1.46
N PRO A 38 9.41 -3.64 0.99
CA PRO A 38 10.68 -3.45 1.69
C PRO A 38 11.03 -1.96 1.77
N ILE A 39 11.79 -1.59 2.80
CA ILE A 39 12.18 -0.20 3.06
C ILE A 39 13.35 0.23 2.14
N ASN A 40 14.16 -0.73 1.70
CA ASN A 40 15.51 -0.52 1.20
C ASN A 40 15.83 -1.33 -0.08
N LEU A 41 14.82 -1.96 -0.71
CA LEU A 41 14.99 -2.62 -2.01
C LEU A 41 14.48 -1.74 -3.17
N THR A 42 15.11 -1.92 -4.33
CA THR A 42 14.84 -1.17 -5.55
C THR A 42 13.68 -1.76 -6.36
N ARG A 43 12.90 -0.89 -7.03
CA ARG A 43 11.98 -1.18 -8.16
C ARG A 43 11.06 -2.40 -7.99
N SER A 44 10.02 -2.28 -7.17
CA SER A 44 8.92 -3.27 -7.06
C SER A 44 9.31 -4.69 -6.62
N ILE A 45 10.60 -4.95 -6.40
CA ILE A 45 11.08 -6.24 -5.91
C ILE A 45 10.50 -6.45 -4.52
N ASP A 46 9.86 -7.61 -4.33
CA ASP A 46 9.28 -8.04 -3.06
C ASP A 46 8.18 -7.09 -2.52
N MET A 47 7.45 -6.48 -3.46
CA MET A 47 6.23 -5.71 -3.17
C MET A 47 4.99 -6.56 -3.43
N SER A 48 4.04 -6.54 -2.50
CA SER A 48 2.77 -7.26 -2.62
C SER A 48 1.60 -6.31 -2.39
N VAL A 49 0.61 -6.33 -3.27
CA VAL A 49 -0.68 -5.66 -3.05
C VAL A 49 -1.71 -6.73 -2.73
N THR A 50 -2.30 -6.67 -1.55
CA THR A 50 -3.19 -7.73 -1.06
C THR A 50 -4.16 -7.20 -0.01
N ASN A 51 -5.27 -7.89 0.17
CA ASN A 51 -6.26 -7.69 1.23
C ASN A 51 -6.35 -8.91 2.17
N SER A 52 -5.35 -9.81 2.15
CA SER A 52 -5.30 -10.98 3.04
C SER A 52 -4.39 -10.68 4.24
N LEU A 53 -4.96 -10.70 5.45
CA LEU A 53 -4.20 -10.55 6.68
C LEU A 53 -3.16 -11.66 6.83
N ASP A 54 -3.54 -12.92 6.57
CA ASP A 54 -2.65 -14.09 6.66
C ASP A 54 -1.40 -13.97 5.79
N MET A 55 -1.56 -13.42 4.58
CA MET A 55 -0.42 -13.14 3.72
C MET A 55 0.45 -12.03 4.33
N ILE A 56 -0.15 -10.91 4.72
CA ILE A 56 0.59 -9.73 5.19
C ILE A 56 1.42 -10.04 6.43
N ILE A 57 0.90 -10.82 7.39
CA ILE A 57 1.63 -11.12 8.64
C ILE A 57 2.87 -11.98 8.42
N ARG A 58 2.94 -12.76 7.32
CA ARG A 58 4.08 -13.61 6.98
C ARG A 58 5.13 -12.88 6.16
N LEU A 59 4.75 -11.85 5.41
CA LEU A 59 5.70 -11.11 4.57
C LEU A 59 6.93 -10.60 5.35
N PRO A 60 6.84 -10.07 6.57
CA PRO A 60 8.01 -9.65 7.35
C PRO A 60 9.04 -10.74 7.66
N GLU A 61 8.68 -12.02 7.53
CA GLU A 61 9.62 -13.14 7.72
C GLU A 61 10.76 -13.10 6.69
N SER A 62 10.55 -12.52 5.50
CA SER A 62 11.60 -12.32 4.49
C SER A 62 12.44 -11.06 4.70
N GLY A 63 12.13 -10.26 5.72
CA GLY A 63 12.88 -9.07 6.10
C GLY A 63 11.99 -7.87 6.43
N PRO A 64 12.59 -6.72 6.85
CA PRO A 64 11.85 -5.53 7.27
C PRO A 64 10.95 -4.98 6.17
N LYS A 65 9.68 -4.77 6.50
CA LYS A 65 8.65 -4.29 5.57
C LYS A 65 7.74 -3.25 6.21
N ILE A 66 7.17 -2.41 5.36
CA ILE A 66 6.08 -1.50 5.73
C ILE A 66 4.79 -1.93 5.02
N ALA A 67 3.67 -1.85 5.72
CA ALA A 67 2.34 -1.94 5.14
C ALA A 67 1.76 -0.53 5.01
N CYS A 68 1.41 -0.14 3.78
CA CYS A 68 0.84 1.17 3.49
C CYS A 68 -0.54 0.98 2.85
N LYS A 69 -1.52 1.79 3.25
CA LYS A 69 -2.88 1.68 2.71
C LYS A 69 -2.84 1.93 1.20
N TYR A 70 -3.31 0.96 0.41
CA TYR A 70 -3.28 1.09 -1.04
C TYR A 70 -4.34 2.09 -1.51
N VAL A 71 -3.97 2.94 -2.47
CA VAL A 71 -4.88 3.84 -3.17
C VAL A 71 -5.61 3.04 -4.25
N SER A 72 -6.79 2.54 -3.89
CA SER A 72 -7.69 1.72 -4.71
C SER A 72 -8.45 2.52 -5.77
N SER A 73 -8.67 3.82 -5.55
CA SER A 73 -9.32 4.73 -6.50
C SER A 73 -8.36 5.82 -6.99
N PRO A 74 -7.32 5.48 -7.77
CA PRO A 74 -6.40 6.46 -8.32
C PRO A 74 -7.07 7.29 -9.43
N VAL A 75 -6.58 8.51 -9.64
CA VAL A 75 -6.85 9.24 -10.88
C VAL A 75 -6.14 8.51 -12.02
N LEU A 76 -6.86 8.27 -13.12
CA LEU A 76 -6.32 7.61 -14.30
C LEU A 76 -6.14 8.61 -15.43
N LEU A 77 -4.97 8.59 -16.07
CA LEU A 77 -4.68 9.39 -17.24
C LEU A 77 -5.24 8.71 -18.50
N LYS A 78 -6.04 9.42 -19.28
CA LYS A 78 -6.53 8.99 -20.60
C LYS A 78 -5.62 9.56 -21.68
N ILE A 79 -5.02 8.68 -22.49
CA ILE A 79 -4.15 9.08 -23.60
C ILE A 79 -4.96 8.97 -24.89
N PRO A 80 -5.16 10.06 -25.66
CA PRO A 80 -5.98 10.07 -26.86
C PRO A 80 -5.60 8.97 -27.87
N GLU A 81 -4.30 8.66 -28.00
CA GLU A 81 -3.75 7.68 -28.92
C GLU A 81 -3.92 6.23 -28.45
N MET A 82 -4.31 6.00 -27.19
CA MET A 82 -4.58 4.68 -26.62
C MET A 82 -6.07 4.53 -26.30
N GLU A 83 -6.86 4.29 -27.33
CA GLU A 83 -8.30 4.06 -27.19
C GLU A 83 -8.61 2.98 -26.13
N ASN A 84 -9.54 3.31 -25.23
CA ASN A 84 -10.01 2.45 -24.12
C ASN A 84 -8.95 2.04 -23.08
N GLN A 85 -7.79 2.69 -23.03
CA GLN A 85 -6.80 2.47 -21.97
C GLN A 85 -6.68 3.70 -21.06
N SER A 86 -6.44 3.46 -19.77
CA SER A 86 -6.16 4.52 -18.82
C SER A 86 -5.06 4.09 -17.87
N ILE A 87 -4.14 5.00 -17.57
CA ILE A 87 -2.88 4.69 -16.90
C ILE A 87 -2.85 5.31 -15.50
N LYS A 88 -2.48 4.50 -14.51
CA LYS A 88 -2.17 4.98 -13.16
C LYS A 88 -0.77 5.60 -13.16
N PHE A 89 -0.63 6.77 -12.54
CA PHE A 89 0.64 7.50 -12.46
C PHE A 89 0.88 8.05 -11.04
N ASP A 90 2.11 8.48 -10.78
CA ASP A 90 2.49 9.25 -9.61
C ASP A 90 3.15 10.59 -10.03
N VAL A 91 3.12 11.58 -9.13
CA VAL A 91 3.73 12.89 -9.33
C VAL A 91 4.97 13.00 -8.46
N ARG A 92 6.10 13.36 -9.08
CA ARG A 92 7.37 13.61 -8.39
C ARG A 92 7.63 15.10 -8.26
N TYR A 93 7.71 15.57 -7.02
CA TYR A 93 8.15 16.93 -6.70
C TYR A 93 9.65 16.93 -6.41
N VAL A 94 10.40 17.87 -7.01
CA VAL A 94 11.81 18.13 -6.70
C VAL A 94 11.85 19.44 -5.91
N ILE A 95 12.29 19.37 -4.66
CA ILE A 95 12.39 20.51 -3.74
C ILE A 95 13.88 20.82 -3.58
N LEU A 96 14.24 22.10 -3.71
CA LEU A 96 15.61 22.61 -3.60
C LEU A 96 15.91 23.15 -2.20
#